data_AF-A0A7J8W777-F1
#
_entry.id   AF-A0A7J8W777-F1
#
_cell.length_a   1.000
_cell.length_b   1.000
_cell.length_c   1.000
_cell.angle_alpha   90.00
_cell.angle_beta   90.00
_cell.angle_gamma   90.00
#
_symmetry.space_group_name_H-M   'P 1'
#
loop_
_entity.id
_entity.type
_entity.pdbx_description
1 polymer ?
#
loop_
_entity_poly.entity_id
_entity_poly.type
_entity_poly.pdbx_seq_one_letter_code
_entity_poly.pdbx_strand_id
1 'polypeptide(L)'
;MESKFAGLSLDGKEEEILQAQGDSDLINNEESLSLVDCFPTASIIHYPAMKSTMANLWHPVKGVQIRDLGEKRYLFKFFHVIDMERVVKGAPWTFNNHLLILHKLQGGKIH
;
A
#
# COMPACT_ATOMS: atom_id res chain seq x y z
N MET A 1 -32.15 -52.84 1.74
CA MET A 1 -31.67 -52.08 2.90
C MET A 1 -30.44 -51.32 2.46
N GLU A 2 -30.66 -50.15 1.86
CA GLU A 2 -29.60 -49.22 1.50
C GLU A 2 -29.10 -48.53 2.77
N SER A 3 -27.78 -48.41 2.96
CA SER A 3 -27.14 -47.28 3.64
C SER A 3 -25.62 -47.45 3.76
N LYS A 4 -24.91 -46.37 3.41
CA LYS A 4 -23.52 -45.98 3.71
C LYS A 4 -22.43 -46.37 2.71
N PHE A 5 -22.48 -45.69 1.55
CA PHE A 5 -21.27 -45.23 0.88
C PHE A 5 -20.57 -44.18 1.76
N ALA A 6 -19.26 -44.32 1.94
CA ALA A 6 -18.42 -43.35 2.64
C ALA A 6 -18.34 -42.04 1.83
N GLY A 7 -18.91 -40.97 2.38
CA GLY A 7 -18.80 -39.62 1.83
C GLY A 7 -17.55 -38.93 2.36
N LEU A 8 -16.67 -38.56 1.43
CA LEU A 8 -15.52 -37.68 1.60
C LEU A 8 -15.92 -36.37 2.29
N SER A 9 -15.13 -35.86 3.26
CA SER A 9 -15.19 -34.44 3.63
C SER A 9 -13.91 -33.94 4.31
N LEU A 10 -13.09 -33.27 3.51
CA LEU A 10 -12.25 -32.10 3.81
C LEU A 10 -11.16 -32.23 4.89
N ASP A 11 -10.00 -32.78 4.50
CA ASP A 11 -8.72 -32.26 5.01
C ASP A 11 -8.32 -31.08 4.11
N GLY A 12 -8.76 -29.89 4.49
CA GLY A 12 -8.58 -28.65 3.75
C GLY A 12 -7.83 -27.63 4.58
N LYS A 13 -6.53 -27.85 4.78
CA LYS A 13 -5.61 -26.74 5.09
C LYS A 13 -5.52 -25.88 3.84
N GLU A 14 -6.37 -24.86 3.77
CA GLU A 14 -6.33 -23.84 2.73
C GLU A 14 -5.17 -22.87 3.06
N GLU A 15 -3.93 -23.34 2.88
CA GLU A 15 -2.83 -22.44 2.53
C GLU A 15 -3.01 -22.07 1.06
N GLU A 16 -3.56 -20.88 0.82
CA GLU A 16 -3.59 -20.30 -0.52
C GLU A 16 -2.16 -19.89 -0.90
N ILE A 17 -1.41 -20.89 -1.41
CA ILE A 17 -0.10 -20.70 -2.02
C ILE A 17 -0.35 -20.07 -3.39
N LEU A 18 -0.21 -18.74 -3.48
CA LEU A 18 -0.15 -18.03 -4.75
C LEU A 18 1.15 -18.44 -5.48
N GLN A 19 1.08 -19.47 -6.32
CA GLN A 19 2.11 -19.76 -7.32
C GLN A 19 1.92 -18.80 -8.50
N ALA A 20 2.62 -17.67 -8.47
CA ALA A 20 2.92 -16.90 -9.68
C ALA A 20 4.28 -17.36 -10.22
N GLN A 21 4.28 -18.27 -11.19
CA GLN A 21 5.44 -18.52 -12.03
C GLN A 21 5.61 -17.35 -13.01
N GLY A 22 6.52 -16.45 -12.66
CA GLY A 22 7.07 -15.41 -13.52
C GLY A 22 8.57 -15.32 -13.25
N ASP A 23 9.35 -15.99 -14.07
CA ASP A 23 10.81 -16.01 -14.03
C ASP A 23 11.33 -14.66 -14.55
N SER A 24 11.80 -13.77 -13.66
CA SER A 24 12.81 -12.73 -13.92
C SER A 24 13.20 -12.03 -12.61
N ASP A 25 14.46 -12.19 -12.20
CA ASP A 25 15.21 -11.24 -11.35
C ASP A 25 14.90 -11.12 -9.85
N LEU A 26 14.71 -12.26 -9.16
CA LEU A 26 14.41 -12.31 -7.73
C LEU A 26 15.48 -11.77 -6.75
N ILE A 27 16.55 -11.09 -7.17
CA ILE A 27 17.55 -10.55 -6.24
C ILE A 27 18.22 -9.26 -6.78
N ASN A 28 17.46 -8.17 -7.03
CA ASN A 28 18.03 -6.81 -6.95
C ASN A 28 17.04 -5.62 -7.07
N ASN A 29 15.76 -5.78 -6.75
CA ASN A 29 14.85 -4.64 -6.64
C ASN A 29 14.04 -4.78 -5.36
N GLU A 30 14.51 -4.12 -4.29
CA GLU A 30 13.61 -3.57 -3.29
C GLU A 30 12.75 -2.54 -4.07
N GLU A 31 11.72 -3.01 -4.80
CA GLU A 31 10.75 -2.16 -5.47
C GLU A 31 10.32 -1.16 -4.40
N SER A 32 10.75 0.10 -4.55
CA SER A 32 10.59 1.07 -3.49
C SER A 32 9.10 1.19 -3.22
N LEU A 33 8.62 0.59 -2.12
CA LEU A 33 7.23 0.62 -1.65
C LEU A 33 6.93 2.03 -1.10
N SER A 34 7.26 3.02 -1.89
CA SER A 34 7.38 4.42 -1.53
C SER A 34 6.54 5.22 -2.48
N LEU A 35 5.63 6.01 -1.93
CA LEU A 35 4.87 7.00 -2.64
C LEU A 35 5.39 8.37 -2.22
N VAL A 36 5.65 9.24 -3.20
CA VAL A 36 5.79 10.68 -2.93
C VAL A 36 4.43 11.29 -3.14
N ASP A 37 4.07 12.21 -2.25
CA ASP A 37 2.86 12.99 -2.42
C ASP A 37 3.12 14.49 -2.49
N CYS A 38 2.10 15.21 -2.95
CA CYS A 38 2.04 16.65 -2.84
C CYS A 38 0.62 17.15 -2.60
N PHE A 39 0.50 18.22 -1.81
CA PHE A 39 -0.72 19.00 -1.68
C PHE A 39 -0.60 20.29 -2.51
N PRO A 40 -1.28 20.41 -3.67
CA PRO A 40 -1.26 21.61 -4.51
C PRO A 40 -2.16 22.70 -3.93
N THR A 41 -1.87 23.16 -2.71
CA THR A 41 -2.66 24.18 -2.00
C THR A 41 -1.76 25.31 -1.51
N ALA A 42 -2.29 26.52 -1.40
CA ALA A 42 -1.61 27.65 -0.76
C ALA A 42 -1.61 27.51 0.78
N SER A 43 -2.56 26.77 1.35
CA SER A 43 -2.71 26.58 2.80
C SER A 43 -1.54 25.84 3.44
N ILE A 44 -1.34 26.09 4.74
CA ILE A 44 -0.38 25.36 5.57
C ILE A 44 -0.99 24.00 5.95
N ILE A 45 -0.26 22.92 5.68
CA ILE A 45 -0.65 21.57 6.10
C ILE A 45 0.00 21.26 7.45
N HIS A 46 -0.81 20.95 8.46
CA HIS A 46 -0.31 20.55 9.76
C HIS A 46 0.19 19.10 9.72
N TYR A 47 1.49 18.91 9.54
CA TYR A 47 2.12 17.60 9.31
C TYR A 47 1.73 16.52 10.35
N PRO A 48 1.80 16.76 11.69
CA PRO A 48 1.44 15.73 12.65
C PRO A 48 -0.02 15.26 12.52
N ALA A 49 -0.93 16.18 12.20
CA ALA A 49 -2.34 15.86 11.99
C ALA A 49 -2.53 15.07 10.70
N MET A 50 -1.98 15.55 9.59
CA MET A 50 -2.02 14.85 8.30
C MET A 50 -1.47 13.42 8.43
N LYS A 51 -0.29 13.27 9.06
CA LYS A 51 0.35 11.98 9.28
C LYS A 51 -0.56 11.01 10.03
N SER A 52 -1.12 11.44 11.15
CA SER A 52 -2.02 10.61 11.96
C SER A 52 -3.29 10.25 11.18
N THR A 53 -3.92 11.24 10.54
CA THR A 53 -5.17 11.03 9.79
C THR A 53 -4.96 10.08 8.62
N MET A 54 -3.91 10.25 7.80
CA MET A 54 -3.65 9.38 6.64
C MET A 54 -3.27 7.95 7.08
N ALA A 55 -2.44 7.81 8.12
CA ALA A 55 -2.09 6.49 8.65
C ALA A 55 -3.31 5.74 9.19
N ASN A 56 -4.21 6.44 9.90
CA ASN A 56 -5.45 5.86 10.40
C ASN A 56 -6.44 5.54 9.28
N LEU A 57 -6.57 6.42 8.29
CA LEU A 57 -7.49 6.26 7.16
C LEU A 57 -7.12 5.05 6.30
N TRP A 58 -5.84 4.90 5.97
CA TRP A 58 -5.39 3.79 5.14
C TRP A 58 -5.28 2.47 5.89
N HIS A 59 -5.13 2.52 7.22
CA HIS A 59 -5.02 1.37 8.11
C HIS A 59 -4.17 0.22 7.53
N PRO A 60 -2.89 0.47 7.16
CA PRO A 60 -2.03 -0.52 6.54
C PRO A 60 -1.72 -1.66 7.53
N VAL A 61 -1.75 -2.90 7.04
CA VAL A 61 -1.56 -4.11 7.86
C VAL A 61 -0.17 -4.13 8.50
N LYS A 62 0.86 -3.72 7.77
CA LYS A 62 2.25 -3.65 8.30
C LYS A 62 2.70 -2.24 8.68
N GLY A 63 1.77 -1.28 8.72
CA GLY A 63 2.10 0.11 9.01
C GLY A 63 2.61 0.88 7.79
N VAL A 64 2.83 2.18 8.00
CA VAL A 64 3.41 3.11 7.03
C VAL A 64 4.35 4.06 7.76
N GLN A 65 5.52 4.31 7.19
CA GLN A 65 6.42 5.37 7.62
C GLN A 65 6.18 6.61 6.78
N ILE A 66 5.91 7.73 7.44
CA ILE A 66 5.66 9.02 6.80
C ILE A 66 6.80 9.96 7.17
N ARG A 67 7.44 10.55 6.15
CA ARG A 67 8.53 11.53 6.30
C ARG A 67 8.19 12.81 5.54
N ASP A 68 8.49 13.94 6.15
CA ASP A 68 8.40 15.25 5.51
C ASP A 68 9.62 15.48 4.60
N LEU A 69 9.38 15.83 3.33
CA LEU A 69 10.41 16.18 2.35
C LEU A 69 10.53 17.70 2.14
N GLY A 70 9.73 18.50 2.86
CA GLY A 70 9.61 19.93 2.66
C GLY A 70 8.71 20.28 1.47
N GLU A 71 8.43 21.58 1.31
CA GLU A 71 7.62 22.10 0.18
C GLU A 71 6.25 21.43 0.02
N LYS A 72 5.65 20.96 1.13
CA LYS A 72 4.37 20.22 1.14
C LYS A 72 4.42 18.90 0.36
N ARG A 73 5.62 18.32 0.25
CA ARG A 73 5.84 16.96 -0.23
C ARG A 73 6.13 16.05 0.94
N TYR A 74 5.52 14.88 0.94
CA TYR A 74 5.80 13.85 1.93
C TYR A 74 6.19 12.55 1.22
N LEU A 75 6.79 11.65 2.00
CA LEU A 75 7.20 10.33 1.56
C LEU A 75 6.47 9.32 2.42
N PHE A 76 5.65 8.49 1.78
CA PHE A 76 4.97 7.37 2.39
C PHE A 76 5.69 6.08 2.02
N LYS A 77 6.44 5.51 2.96
CA LYS A 77 7.07 4.18 2.81
C LYS A 77 6.18 3.13 3.47
N PHE A 78 5.61 2.25 2.65
CA PHE A 78 4.84 1.10 3.08
C PHE A 78 5.75 -0.10 3.33
N PHE A 79 5.33 -0.97 4.24
CA PHE A 79 6.02 -2.23 4.54
C PHE A 79 5.36 -3.44 3.88
N HIS A 80 4.33 -3.21 3.05
CA HIS A 80 3.60 -4.25 2.35
C HIS A 80 3.07 -3.74 1.00
N VAL A 81 3.24 -4.54 -0.06
CA VAL A 81 2.82 -4.16 -1.42
C VAL A 81 1.30 -3.99 -1.53
N ILE A 82 0.52 -4.85 -0.88
CA ILE A 82 -0.95 -4.79 -0.93
C ILE A 82 -1.47 -3.50 -0.25
N ASP A 83 -0.81 -3.05 0.82
CA ASP A 83 -1.19 -1.79 1.49
C ASP A 83 -0.98 -0.61 0.54
N MET A 84 0.17 -0.55 -0.14
CA MET A 84 0.48 0.49 -1.13
C MET A 84 -0.50 0.45 -2.30
N GLU A 85 -0.75 -0.73 -2.87
CA GLU A 85 -1.69 -0.86 -3.98
C GLU A 85 -3.11 -0.44 -3.61
N ARG A 86 -3.57 -0.81 -2.41
CA ARG A 86 -4.89 -0.40 -1.90
C ARG A 86 -4.99 1.11 -1.80
N VAL A 87 -3.94 1.77 -1.31
CA VAL A 87 -3.87 3.23 -1.24
C VAL A 87 -3.88 3.86 -2.62
N VAL A 88 -3.10 3.34 -3.58
CA VAL A 88 -3.09 3.88 -4.96
C VAL A 88 -4.44 3.67 -5.65
N LYS A 89 -5.04 2.48 -5.55
CA LYS A 89 -6.35 2.15 -6.14
C LYS A 89 -7.50 2.92 -5.51
N GLY A 90 -7.37 3.32 -4.24
CA GLY A 90 -8.38 4.11 -3.52
C GLY A 90 -8.33 5.62 -3.75
N ALA A 91 -7.41 6.12 -4.58
CA ALA A 91 -7.32 7.54 -4.92
C ALA A 91 -8.59 8.01 -5.69
N PRO A 92 -8.98 9.30 -5.58
CA PRO A 92 -8.28 10.41 -4.94
C PRO A 92 -8.45 10.46 -3.41
N TRP A 93 -7.39 10.89 -2.70
CA TRP A 93 -7.43 11.13 -1.25
C TRP A 93 -7.47 12.62 -0.94
N THR A 94 -8.12 12.99 0.17
CA THR A 94 -8.14 14.37 0.64
C THR A 94 -7.84 14.47 2.12
N PHE A 95 -7.22 15.58 2.53
CA PHE A 95 -7.03 15.95 3.93
C PHE A 95 -7.44 17.41 4.10
N ASN A 96 -8.38 17.69 5.01
CA ASN A 96 -8.93 19.04 5.24
C ASN A 96 -9.36 19.74 3.93
N ASN A 97 -10.07 19.02 3.06
CA ASN A 97 -10.52 19.47 1.74
C ASN A 97 -9.38 19.82 0.74
N HIS A 98 -8.14 19.44 1.04
CA HIS A 98 -7.02 19.55 0.12
C HIS A 98 -6.74 18.19 -0.51
N LEU A 99 -6.65 18.17 -1.84
CA LEU A 99 -6.33 16.98 -2.62
C LEU A 99 -4.90 16.52 -2.33
N LEU A 100 -4.75 15.22 -2.10
CA LEU A 100 -3.48 14.54 -1.98
C LEU A 100 -3.17 13.83 -3.31
N ILE A 101 -2.14 14.30 -4.01
CA ILE A 101 -1.67 13.66 -5.25
C ILE A 101 -0.59 12.66 -4.87
N LEU A 102 -0.78 11.38 -5.20
CA LEU A 102 0.18 10.31 -4.93
C LEU A 102 0.91 9.92 -6.22
N HIS A 103 2.24 9.76 -6.13
CA HIS A 103 3.07 9.26 -7.21
C HIS A 103 3.93 8.09 -6.72
N LYS A 104 3.88 6.95 -7.43
CA LYS A 104 4.72 5.78 -7.12
C LYS A 104 6.17 6.09 -7.51
N LEU A 105 7.09 5.96 -6.56
CA LEU A 105 8.51 5.97 -6.90
C LEU A 105 8.84 4.68 -7.66
N GLN A 106 9.15 4.82 -8.95
CA GLN A 106 9.84 3.77 -9.68
C GLN A 106 11.31 3.88 -9.34
N GLY A 107 11.88 2.83 -8.73
CA GLY A 107 13.30 2.77 -8.45
C GLY A 107 14.09 2.95 -9.74
N GLY A 108 14.78 4.09 -9.89
CA GLY A 108 15.82 4.22 -10.91
C GLY A 108 15.70 5.33 -11.96
N LYS A 109 14.87 6.37 -11.82
CA LYS A 109 15.02 7.58 -12.68
C LYS A 109 14.87 8.89 -11.90
N ILE A 110 16.01 9.38 -11.44
CA ILE A 110 16.30 10.81 -11.36
C ILE A 110 16.51 11.28 -12.81
N HIS A 111 15.65 12.16 -13.30
CA HIS A 111 15.95 12.95 -14.50
C HIS A 111 16.11 14.41 -14.09
#